data_AF-A0A3M6TRS8-F1
#
_entry.id   AF-A0A3M6TRS8-F1
#
_cell.length_a   1.000
_cell.length_b   1.000
_cell.length_c   1.000
_cell.angle_alpha   90.00
_cell.angle_beta   90.00
_cell.angle_gamma   90.00
#
_symmetry.space_group_name_H-M   'P 1'
#
loop_
_entity.id
_entity.type
_entity.pdbx_description
1 polymer ?
#
loop_
_entity_poly.entity_id
_entity_poly.type
_entity_poly.pdbx_seq_one_letter_code
_entity_poly.pdbx_strand_id
1 'polypeptide(L)'
;MGISCCKTHEALRQDSYDVDYGRNVSTSHGGSSYTDDLVMDALRALRKLAENNMEPPECMTILHSLAEEEEGWLNVVKSCIFAIPLEDSLGAAVVCLLLDECPLPTRDAIKTLSSKLNLSKSLKKLVFNTERDHRQNELTSSICRNLAVVLACLADKLAGPLSIVLLTQGTLEFLLKRLTIAEYPGVVLNSILALEKFAQTSENKLTIRDSGIAEMLVNLEKEWLGSKDFERHQAGFCCQWLLDNTCKFASTTEKIIYFKSLFQARCDASSFESVRCTFCASTGVWYYEVTLLTAGVMQIGWATKDSKFLNHEGYGIGDDEFSYAYDGCRQLIWHGARSTPHHHPPWVPGDVLGLLIDLERGKVAFSMNGDTIIRDFKAALSGAGFFAAASFMSFQHCIFNFGAKPFMFPPNVPFDNFNDHANMSSEDKIVLPRHLKLAAIRQESISNDPCKICYENSADTRLEPCNHRQVRFTYRDVCMRCAVQLQHCPMCRMHIQDRVLEDHSMPPSPQDTS
;
A
#
# COMPACT_ATOMS: atom_id res chain seq x y z
N MET A 1 -1.18 -9.16 -8.03
CA MET A 1 -0.07 -8.88 -7.09
C MET A 1 0.37 -7.43 -7.25
N GLY A 2 -0.45 -6.49 -6.75
CA GLY A 2 0.10 -5.18 -6.35
C GLY A 2 1.03 -5.39 -5.15
N ILE A 3 1.92 -4.44 -4.89
CA ILE A 3 2.83 -4.53 -3.73
C ILE A 3 2.28 -3.68 -2.59
N SER A 4 1.51 -4.33 -1.72
CA SER A 4 1.44 -4.04 -0.29
C SER A 4 0.94 -5.31 0.44
N CYS A 5 0.96 -5.35 1.78
CA CYS A 5 1.23 -6.58 2.56
C CYS A 5 0.13 -6.97 3.59
N CYS A 6 -1.01 -7.51 3.11
CA CYS A 6 -2.27 -7.69 3.89
C CYS A 6 -3.09 -8.97 3.48
N LYS A 7 -4.05 -9.46 4.31
CA LYS A 7 -5.11 -10.50 4.05
C LYS A 7 -6.10 -10.65 5.25
N THR A 8 -7.41 -11.01 5.23
CA THR A 8 -8.59 -10.95 4.29
C THR A 8 -10.01 -11.19 4.98
N HIS A 9 -10.87 -10.17 5.29
CA HIS A 9 -12.27 -10.20 5.90
C HIS A 9 -12.45 -10.61 7.40
N GLU A 10 -13.51 -10.43 8.24
CA GLU A 10 -14.99 -10.19 8.23
C GLU A 10 -15.49 -10.08 9.73
N ALA A 11 -16.69 -9.68 10.23
CA ALA A 11 -18.07 -9.55 9.71
C ALA A 11 -19.09 -8.80 10.66
N LEU A 12 -20.08 -8.10 10.06
CA LEU A 12 -21.55 -7.98 10.36
C LEU A 12 -22.21 -7.30 11.63
N ARG A 13 -23.01 -6.26 11.30
CA ARG A 13 -24.46 -6.00 11.61
C ARG A 13 -24.97 -5.07 12.75
N GLN A 14 -25.09 -3.77 12.41
CA GLN A 14 -26.31 -2.91 12.49
C GLN A 14 -26.96 -2.55 13.84
N ASP A 15 -27.31 -1.27 14.01
CA ASP A 15 -28.70 -0.74 13.98
C ASP A 15 -28.69 0.80 13.82
N SER A 16 -29.85 1.45 13.55
CA SER A 16 -29.94 2.76 12.87
C SER A 16 -30.54 3.94 13.68
N TYR A 17 -30.20 5.18 13.29
CA TYR A 17 -30.95 6.42 13.60
C TYR A 17 -30.78 7.52 12.53
N ASP A 18 -31.89 8.19 12.17
CA ASP A 18 -31.96 9.29 11.19
C ASP A 18 -31.76 10.70 11.80
N VAL A 19 -31.18 11.63 11.02
CA VAL A 19 -31.44 13.09 11.11
C VAL A 19 -31.40 13.72 9.72
N ASP A 20 -32.50 14.36 9.29
CA ASP A 20 -32.64 15.06 8.01
C ASP A 20 -32.21 16.54 8.09
N TYR A 21 -31.58 17.06 7.02
CA TYR A 21 -31.41 18.50 6.76
C TYR A 21 -31.28 18.78 5.24
N GLY A 22 -32.27 19.48 4.68
CA GLY A 22 -32.46 19.62 3.24
C GLY A 22 -31.46 20.53 2.48
N ARG A 23 -31.31 20.24 1.18
CA ARG A 23 -30.52 21.03 0.20
C ARG A 23 -31.09 22.45 0.02
N ASN A 24 -30.23 23.47 0.02
CA ASN A 24 -30.49 24.77 -0.59
C ASN A 24 -29.30 25.13 -1.50
N VAL A 25 -29.52 25.19 -2.82
CA VAL A 25 -28.48 25.43 -3.82
C VAL A 25 -28.49 26.91 -4.22
N SER A 26 -27.47 27.66 -3.82
CA SER A 26 -27.26 29.06 -4.22
C SER A 26 -26.13 29.18 -5.24
N THR A 27 -26.47 29.46 -6.49
CA THR A 27 -25.50 29.64 -7.58
C THR A 27 -24.85 31.01 -7.55
N SER A 28 -23.56 31.07 -7.19
CA SER A 28 -22.51 31.90 -7.84
C SER A 28 -21.25 32.01 -6.99
N HIS A 29 -20.08 31.79 -7.59
CA HIS A 29 -19.03 32.81 -7.83
C HIS A 29 -17.80 32.13 -8.47
N GLY A 30 -17.25 32.71 -9.55
CA GLY A 30 -15.84 32.47 -9.92
C GLY A 30 -15.45 31.17 -10.64
N GLY A 31 -16.28 30.61 -11.53
CA GLY A 31 -15.78 29.68 -12.56
C GLY A 31 -15.36 28.29 -12.07
N SER A 32 -16.13 27.68 -11.18
CA SER A 32 -16.15 26.21 -11.04
C SER A 32 -16.91 25.59 -12.22
N SER A 33 -16.52 24.39 -12.68
CA SER A 33 -17.33 23.57 -13.57
C SER A 33 -18.05 22.49 -12.77
N TYR A 34 -19.15 21.95 -13.33
CA TYR A 34 -19.93 20.89 -12.68
C TYR A 34 -19.07 19.68 -12.26
N THR A 35 -18.04 19.32 -13.05
CA THR A 35 -17.12 18.21 -12.72
C THR A 35 -16.15 18.59 -11.58
N ASP A 36 -15.78 19.86 -11.44
CA ASP A 36 -14.97 20.33 -10.30
C ASP A 36 -15.77 20.27 -9.00
N ASP A 37 -17.04 20.68 -9.03
CA ASP A 37 -17.95 20.59 -7.89
C ASP A 37 -18.14 19.12 -7.46
N LEU A 38 -18.35 18.20 -8.41
CA LEU A 38 -18.43 16.76 -8.15
C LEU A 38 -17.15 16.18 -7.54
N VAL A 39 -15.96 16.58 -8.03
CA VAL A 39 -14.66 16.15 -7.47
C VAL A 39 -14.49 16.65 -6.03
N MET A 40 -14.92 17.88 -5.75
CA MET A 40 -14.88 18.45 -4.40
C MET A 40 -15.95 17.86 -3.46
N ASP A 41 -17.09 17.40 -4.00
CA ASP A 41 -18.09 16.63 -3.25
C ASP A 41 -17.55 15.21 -2.93
N ALA A 42 -16.89 14.54 -3.88
CA ALA A 42 -16.24 13.26 -3.67
C ALA A 42 -15.14 13.33 -2.59
N LEU A 43 -14.34 14.42 -2.57
CA LEU A 43 -13.35 14.69 -1.53
C LEU A 43 -13.99 14.88 -0.14
N ARG A 44 -15.13 15.59 -0.07
CA ARG A 44 -15.91 15.76 1.16
C ARG A 44 -16.60 14.48 1.62
N ALA A 45 -17.00 13.61 0.68
CA ALA A 45 -17.56 12.30 0.97
C ALA A 45 -16.49 11.31 1.48
N LEU A 46 -15.27 11.35 0.94
CA LEU A 46 -14.15 10.49 1.36
C LEU A 46 -13.79 10.65 2.84
N ARG A 47 -13.97 11.85 3.41
CA ARG A 47 -13.84 12.13 4.86
C ARG A 47 -14.90 11.45 5.73
N LYS A 48 -15.98 10.94 5.13
CA LYS A 48 -17.14 10.33 5.80
C LYS A 48 -17.41 8.88 5.40
N LEU A 49 -16.77 8.36 4.35
CA LEU A 49 -16.85 6.95 3.97
C LEU A 49 -16.24 6.11 5.10
N ALA A 50 -17.13 5.55 5.91
CA ALA A 50 -16.80 4.79 7.10
C ALA A 50 -16.88 3.30 6.81
N GLU A 51 -18.07 2.80 6.50
CA GLU A 51 -18.39 1.37 6.52
C GLU A 51 -18.42 0.77 5.11
N ASN A 52 -17.78 -0.38 4.93
CA ASN A 52 -17.58 -1.04 3.62
C ASN A 52 -18.86 -1.59 2.96
N ASN A 53 -20.04 -1.37 3.58
CA ASN A 53 -21.36 -1.73 3.04
C ASN A 53 -22.16 -0.49 2.58
N MET A 54 -21.58 0.71 2.61
CA MET A 54 -22.22 1.92 2.09
C MET A 54 -22.17 1.94 0.56
N GLU A 55 -23.28 2.32 -0.09
CA GLU A 55 -23.28 2.56 -1.55
C GLU A 55 -22.33 3.72 -1.92
N PRO A 56 -21.68 3.68 -3.09
CA PRO A 56 -20.80 4.75 -3.54
C PRO A 56 -21.57 6.08 -3.63
N PRO A 57 -21.01 7.20 -3.14
CA PRO A 57 -21.68 8.50 -3.15
C PRO A 57 -22.17 8.90 -4.55
N GLU A 58 -23.36 9.53 -4.63
CA GLU A 58 -24.00 10.00 -5.87
C GLU A 58 -23.00 10.71 -6.83
N CYS A 59 -22.12 11.56 -6.28
CA CYS A 59 -21.10 12.26 -7.04
C CYS A 59 -20.02 11.35 -7.66
N MET A 60 -19.61 10.26 -7.01
CA MET A 60 -18.64 9.30 -7.54
C MET A 60 -19.26 8.47 -8.68
N THR A 61 -20.52 8.05 -8.52
CA THR A 61 -21.27 7.34 -9.57
C THR A 61 -21.48 8.21 -10.83
N ILE A 62 -21.76 9.51 -10.64
CA ILE A 62 -21.81 10.47 -11.75
C ILE A 62 -20.43 10.68 -12.39
N LEU A 63 -19.36 10.80 -11.61
CA LEU A 63 -17.99 10.93 -12.16
C LEU A 63 -17.56 9.67 -12.95
N HIS A 64 -17.92 8.48 -12.49
CA HIS A 64 -17.64 7.22 -13.19
C HIS A 64 -18.39 7.14 -14.52
N SER A 65 -19.70 7.40 -14.53
CA SER A 65 -20.49 7.41 -15.78
C SER A 65 -20.03 8.50 -16.78
N LEU A 66 -19.53 9.65 -16.31
CA LEU A 66 -18.86 10.63 -17.16
C LEU A 66 -17.53 10.12 -17.75
N ALA A 67 -16.84 9.22 -17.05
CA ALA A 67 -15.56 8.65 -17.49
C ALA A 67 -15.69 7.49 -18.49
N GLU A 68 -16.92 7.06 -18.84
CA GLU A 68 -17.17 6.09 -19.92
C GLU A 68 -16.89 6.70 -21.32
N GLU A 69 -17.04 8.02 -21.49
CA GLU A 69 -16.67 8.76 -22.72
C GLU A 69 -15.22 9.30 -22.63
N GLU A 70 -14.41 9.19 -23.70
CA GLU A 70 -13.01 9.69 -23.70
C GLU A 70 -12.90 11.17 -23.30
N GLU A 71 -13.78 12.03 -23.82
CA GLU A 71 -13.74 13.46 -23.51
C GLU A 71 -14.31 13.79 -22.12
N GLY A 72 -15.19 12.93 -21.59
CA GLY A 72 -15.67 13.03 -20.21
C GLY A 72 -14.61 12.59 -19.20
N TRP A 73 -13.88 11.50 -19.48
CA TRP A 73 -12.69 11.08 -18.74
C TRP A 73 -11.61 12.17 -18.73
N LEU A 74 -11.33 12.80 -19.89
CA LEU A 74 -10.44 13.96 -19.97
C LEU A 74 -10.93 15.14 -19.12
N ASN A 75 -12.24 15.32 -18.96
CA ASN A 75 -12.81 16.34 -18.08
C ASN A 75 -12.64 16.00 -16.60
N VAL A 76 -12.82 14.74 -16.19
CA VAL A 76 -12.54 14.27 -14.81
C VAL A 76 -11.05 14.41 -14.47
N VAL A 77 -10.15 13.99 -15.36
CA VAL A 77 -8.69 14.15 -15.21
C VAL A 77 -8.32 15.63 -15.05
N LYS A 78 -8.89 16.52 -15.87
CA LYS A 78 -8.69 17.97 -15.76
C LYS A 78 -9.20 18.51 -14.42
N SER A 79 -10.41 18.14 -13.98
CA SER A 79 -10.94 18.59 -12.68
C SER A 79 -10.07 18.14 -11.51
N CYS A 80 -9.55 16.90 -11.54
CA CYS A 80 -8.56 16.44 -10.58
C CYS A 80 -7.28 17.29 -10.54
N ILE A 81 -6.84 17.84 -11.69
CA ILE A 81 -5.66 18.72 -11.77
C ILE A 81 -5.94 20.12 -11.20
N PHE A 82 -7.09 20.73 -11.53
CA PHE A 82 -7.34 22.15 -11.26
C PHE A 82 -8.18 22.46 -10.01
N ALA A 83 -9.09 21.58 -9.59
CA ALA A 83 -10.06 21.88 -8.51
C ALA A 83 -9.50 21.65 -7.09
N ILE A 84 -8.68 20.63 -6.91
CA ILE A 84 -8.30 20.14 -5.58
C ILE A 84 -7.27 21.08 -4.92
N PRO A 85 -7.51 21.57 -3.68
CA PRO A 85 -6.58 22.45 -2.96
C PRO A 85 -5.34 21.69 -2.47
N LEU A 86 -4.23 22.41 -2.28
CA LEU A 86 -2.95 21.83 -1.91
C LEU A 86 -2.98 21.26 -0.48
N GLU A 87 -3.69 21.97 0.39
CA GLU A 87 -3.73 21.86 1.85
C GLU A 87 -4.60 20.68 2.34
N ASP A 88 -5.40 20.05 1.48
CA ASP A 88 -6.28 18.94 1.89
C ASP A 88 -5.50 17.61 2.02
N SER A 89 -5.54 17.04 3.23
CA SER A 89 -4.86 15.78 3.61
C SER A 89 -5.30 14.52 2.84
N LEU A 90 -6.45 14.55 2.17
CA LEU A 90 -6.98 13.50 1.30
C LEU A 90 -6.95 13.90 -0.19
N GLY A 91 -6.46 15.09 -0.53
CA GLY A 91 -6.45 15.61 -1.91
C GLY A 91 -5.69 14.73 -2.91
N ALA A 92 -4.65 14.01 -2.47
CA ALA A 92 -3.98 13.01 -3.32
C ALA A 92 -4.77 11.67 -3.38
N ALA A 93 -5.36 11.24 -2.27
CA ALA A 93 -6.11 9.99 -2.18
C ALA A 93 -7.38 10.02 -3.05
N VAL A 94 -8.13 11.14 -3.05
CA VAL A 94 -9.34 11.26 -3.89
C VAL A 94 -9.02 11.18 -5.40
N VAL A 95 -7.86 11.71 -5.85
CA VAL A 95 -7.45 11.59 -7.26
C VAL A 95 -7.19 10.13 -7.62
N CYS A 96 -6.45 9.39 -6.79
CA CYS A 96 -6.13 7.99 -7.09
C CYS A 96 -7.36 7.07 -7.00
N LEU A 97 -8.31 7.36 -6.10
CA LEU A 97 -9.62 6.70 -5.98
C LEU A 97 -10.50 6.97 -7.21
N LEU A 98 -10.73 8.24 -7.56
CA LEU A 98 -11.56 8.60 -8.72
C LEU A 98 -10.99 8.01 -10.02
N LEU A 99 -9.66 7.93 -10.13
CA LEU A 99 -8.98 7.29 -11.27
C LEU A 99 -8.81 5.77 -11.12
N ASP A 100 -9.27 5.11 -10.05
CA ASP A 100 -9.32 3.64 -9.92
C ASP A 100 -10.65 3.09 -10.43
N GLU A 101 -11.75 3.78 -10.08
CA GLU A 101 -13.08 3.47 -10.61
C GLU A 101 -13.25 3.86 -12.09
N CYS A 102 -12.43 4.79 -12.61
CA CYS A 102 -12.46 5.16 -14.03
C CYS A 102 -12.03 4.00 -14.96
N PRO A 103 -12.70 3.80 -16.12
CA PRO A 103 -12.23 2.90 -17.17
C PRO A 103 -10.78 3.19 -17.60
N LEU A 104 -10.02 2.13 -17.89
CA LEU A 104 -8.64 2.26 -18.37
C LEU A 104 -8.62 2.98 -19.74
N PRO A 105 -7.90 4.10 -19.88
CA PRO A 105 -7.94 4.91 -21.09
C PRO A 105 -7.28 4.20 -22.27
N THR A 106 -7.81 4.45 -23.47
CA THR A 106 -7.25 3.91 -24.72
C THR A 106 -5.84 4.46 -25.00
N ARG A 107 -5.11 3.79 -25.90
CA ARG A 107 -3.80 4.29 -26.36
C ARG A 107 -3.89 5.68 -26.97
N ASP A 108 -5.02 6.01 -27.61
CA ASP A 108 -5.22 7.30 -28.24
C ASP A 108 -5.68 8.36 -27.23
N ALA A 109 -6.54 8.02 -26.26
CA ALA A 109 -6.84 8.87 -25.10
C ALA A 109 -5.57 9.29 -24.32
N ILE A 110 -4.59 8.39 -24.16
CA ILE A 110 -3.30 8.72 -23.55
C ILE A 110 -2.45 9.67 -24.42
N LYS A 111 -2.51 9.59 -25.76
CA LYS A 111 -1.88 10.58 -26.66
C LYS A 111 -2.63 11.92 -26.61
N THR A 112 -3.96 11.90 -26.56
CA THR A 112 -4.83 13.07 -26.43
C THR A 112 -4.51 13.81 -25.12
N LEU A 113 -4.43 13.09 -23.99
CA LEU A 113 -4.00 13.65 -22.71
C LEU A 113 -2.58 14.22 -22.78
N SER A 114 -1.62 13.46 -23.32
CA SER A 114 -0.21 13.90 -23.40
C SER A 114 -0.04 15.16 -24.26
N SER A 115 -0.80 15.27 -25.36
CA SER A 115 -0.77 16.45 -26.24
C SER A 115 -1.58 17.64 -25.69
N LYS A 116 -2.67 17.40 -24.96
CA LYS A 116 -3.39 18.46 -24.20
C LYS A 116 -2.55 19.00 -23.03
N LEU A 117 -1.77 18.15 -22.33
CA LEU A 117 -0.88 18.58 -21.23
C LEU A 117 0.37 19.33 -21.70
N ASN A 118 1.00 18.89 -22.80
CA ASN A 118 2.16 19.53 -23.46
C ASN A 118 3.28 19.97 -22.48
N LEU A 119 3.68 19.07 -21.59
CA LEU A 119 4.61 19.37 -20.49
C LEU A 119 6.04 19.66 -21.01
N SER A 120 6.79 20.47 -20.26
CA SER A 120 8.20 20.79 -20.56
C SER A 120 8.90 21.44 -19.36
N LYS A 121 10.24 21.44 -19.35
CA LYS A 121 11.08 22.09 -18.32
C LYS A 121 10.80 23.58 -18.09
N SER A 122 10.26 24.26 -19.11
CA SER A 122 10.01 25.71 -19.13
C SER A 122 8.53 26.10 -18.99
N LEU A 123 7.63 25.12 -18.77
CA LEU A 123 6.20 25.37 -18.65
C LEU A 123 5.90 26.29 -17.45
N LYS A 124 5.27 27.44 -17.72
CA LYS A 124 4.80 28.41 -16.70
C LYS A 124 3.28 28.42 -16.54
N LYS A 125 2.55 28.18 -17.63
CA LYS A 125 1.08 28.07 -17.66
C LYS A 125 0.68 26.71 -18.18
N LEU A 126 -0.30 26.08 -17.54
CA LEU A 126 -0.96 24.89 -18.05
C LEU A 126 -2.25 25.33 -18.73
N VAL A 127 -2.42 24.94 -19.99
CA VAL A 127 -3.66 25.12 -20.75
C VAL A 127 -4.23 23.73 -20.98
N PHE A 128 -5.45 23.46 -20.51
CA PHE A 128 -6.13 22.19 -20.71
C PHE A 128 -7.56 22.49 -21.16
N ASN A 129 -7.82 22.22 -22.44
CA ASN A 129 -9.12 22.43 -23.05
C ASN A 129 -9.81 21.09 -23.31
N THR A 130 -11.02 20.95 -22.76
CA THR A 130 -12.00 19.98 -23.23
C THR A 130 -13.03 20.69 -24.12
N GLU A 131 -13.81 19.94 -24.90
CA GLU A 131 -14.89 20.48 -25.73
C GLU A 131 -15.90 21.31 -24.93
N ARG A 132 -16.12 20.93 -23.66
CA ARG A 132 -17.15 21.49 -22.77
C ARG A 132 -16.63 22.57 -21.80
N ASP A 133 -15.32 22.66 -21.54
CA ASP A 133 -14.71 23.68 -20.65
C ASP A 133 -13.21 23.89 -20.94
N HIS A 134 -12.71 25.11 -20.74
CA HIS A 134 -11.35 25.54 -21.11
C HIS A 134 -10.61 26.13 -19.90
N ARG A 135 -9.52 25.49 -19.47
CA ARG A 135 -8.73 25.90 -18.29
C ARG A 135 -7.37 26.45 -18.69
N GLN A 136 -6.99 27.59 -18.13
CA GLN A 136 -5.66 28.18 -18.28
C GLN A 136 -5.23 28.87 -16.98
N ASN A 137 -4.24 28.31 -16.30
CA ASN A 137 -3.71 28.84 -15.04
C ASN A 137 -2.16 28.90 -15.08
N GLU A 138 -1.54 29.77 -14.28
CA GLU A 138 -0.12 29.62 -13.93
C GLU A 138 0.08 28.28 -13.17
N LEU A 139 1.27 27.67 -13.28
CA LEU A 139 1.63 26.46 -12.53
C LEU A 139 1.82 26.78 -11.05
N THR A 140 0.71 26.75 -10.30
CA THR A 140 0.73 26.78 -8.83
C THR A 140 1.25 25.46 -8.25
N SER A 141 1.70 25.48 -7.00
CA SER A 141 2.10 24.25 -6.31
C SER A 141 0.94 23.25 -6.21
N SER A 142 -0.32 23.68 -6.08
CA SER A 142 -1.46 22.74 -6.14
C SER A 142 -1.57 22.02 -7.47
N ILE A 143 -1.54 22.77 -8.59
CA ILE A 143 -1.60 22.18 -9.94
C ILE A 143 -0.41 21.24 -10.17
N CYS A 144 0.78 21.59 -9.68
CA CYS A 144 1.96 20.72 -9.80
C CYS A 144 1.82 19.43 -8.95
N ARG A 145 1.28 19.52 -7.73
CA ARG A 145 0.99 18.36 -6.86
C ARG A 145 -0.06 17.45 -7.50
N ASN A 146 -1.19 18.02 -7.90
CA ASN A 146 -2.31 17.29 -8.50
C ASN A 146 -1.89 16.60 -9.81
N LEU A 147 -1.18 17.31 -10.70
CA LEU A 147 -0.66 16.73 -11.94
C LEU A 147 0.35 15.60 -11.69
N ALA A 148 1.22 15.72 -10.69
CA ALA A 148 2.12 14.63 -10.32
C ALA A 148 1.36 13.40 -9.78
N VAL A 149 0.31 13.61 -8.97
CA VAL A 149 -0.57 12.50 -8.51
C VAL A 149 -1.29 11.85 -9.69
N VAL A 150 -1.89 12.61 -10.61
CA VAL A 150 -2.53 12.07 -11.83
C VAL A 150 -1.53 11.24 -12.64
N LEU A 151 -0.32 11.75 -12.87
CA LEU A 151 0.72 11.01 -13.58
C LEU A 151 1.14 9.73 -12.85
N ALA A 152 1.23 9.75 -11.52
CA ALA A 152 1.52 8.56 -10.70
C ALA A 152 0.40 7.50 -10.79
N CYS A 153 -0.86 7.90 -10.57
CA CYS A 153 -2.01 7.00 -10.62
C CYS A 153 -2.20 6.38 -12.01
N LEU A 154 -1.89 7.11 -13.09
CA LEU A 154 -1.88 6.57 -14.45
C LEU A 154 -0.67 5.65 -14.70
N ALA A 155 0.53 6.01 -14.26
CA ALA A 155 1.73 5.22 -14.48
C ALA A 155 1.68 3.83 -13.82
N ASP A 156 0.99 3.71 -12.68
CA ASP A 156 0.78 2.47 -11.92
C ASP A 156 -0.23 1.52 -12.60
N LYS A 157 -1.23 2.08 -13.30
CA LYS A 157 -2.37 1.34 -13.89
C LYS A 157 -2.16 0.99 -15.36
N LEU A 158 -1.39 1.81 -16.09
CA LEU A 158 -1.13 1.61 -17.51
C LEU A 158 -0.14 0.46 -17.75
N ALA A 159 -0.58 -0.56 -18.49
CA ALA A 159 0.29 -1.61 -19.00
C ALA A 159 1.51 -1.03 -19.73
N GLY A 160 2.68 -1.67 -19.58
CA GLY A 160 4.00 -1.13 -19.94
C GLY A 160 4.07 -0.22 -21.17
N PRO A 161 3.64 -0.66 -22.37
CA PRO A 161 3.67 0.16 -23.59
C PRO A 161 2.89 1.47 -23.54
N LEU A 162 1.86 1.59 -22.69
CA LEU A 162 1.08 2.81 -22.49
C LEU A 162 1.74 3.74 -21.45
N SER A 163 2.27 3.18 -20.37
CA SER A 163 3.06 3.92 -19.36
C SER A 163 4.34 4.52 -19.98
N ILE A 164 4.93 3.85 -20.99
CA ILE A 164 6.04 4.38 -21.80
C ILE A 164 5.61 5.53 -22.72
N VAL A 165 4.40 5.51 -23.28
CA VAL A 165 3.88 6.62 -24.11
C VAL A 165 3.59 7.86 -23.27
N LEU A 166 3.14 7.69 -22.01
CA LEU A 166 2.85 8.80 -21.09
C LEU A 166 4.13 9.47 -20.54
N LEU A 167 5.23 8.73 -20.37
CA LEU A 167 6.54 9.29 -19.98
C LEU A 167 7.26 9.94 -21.18
N THR A 168 6.67 11.01 -21.71
CA THR A 168 7.35 11.86 -22.70
C THR A 168 8.57 12.54 -22.08
N GLN A 169 9.53 12.97 -22.91
CA GLN A 169 10.65 13.82 -22.48
C GLN A 169 10.17 15.05 -21.68
N GLY A 170 9.06 15.66 -22.12
CA GLY A 170 8.44 16.79 -21.43
C GLY A 170 7.83 16.46 -20.08
N THR A 171 7.23 15.26 -19.94
CA THR A 171 6.73 14.71 -18.68
C THR A 171 7.87 14.50 -17.68
N LEU A 172 8.97 13.87 -18.15
CA LEU A 172 10.16 13.61 -17.33
C LEU A 172 10.84 14.92 -16.91
N GLU A 173 11.03 15.85 -17.84
CA GLU A 173 11.58 17.18 -17.56
C GLU A 173 10.76 17.98 -16.55
N PHE A 174 9.42 17.92 -16.65
CA PHE A 174 8.53 18.58 -15.70
C PHE A 174 8.72 18.01 -14.29
N LEU A 175 8.74 16.69 -14.13
CA LEU A 175 8.90 16.02 -12.82
C LEU A 175 10.30 16.29 -12.22
N LEU A 176 11.37 16.11 -13.00
CA LEU A 176 12.74 16.38 -12.56
C LEU A 176 12.95 17.86 -12.19
N LYS A 177 12.28 18.79 -12.87
CA LYS A 177 12.38 20.22 -12.55
C LYS A 177 11.82 20.59 -11.17
N ARG A 178 10.99 19.72 -10.55
CA ARG A 178 10.47 19.87 -9.18
C ARG A 178 11.41 19.35 -8.10
N LEU A 179 12.40 18.51 -8.43
CA LEU A 179 13.28 17.88 -7.44
C LEU A 179 14.33 18.85 -6.87
N THR A 180 13.88 19.85 -6.10
CA THR A 180 14.74 20.90 -5.51
C THR A 180 14.25 21.28 -4.11
N ILE A 181 15.19 21.64 -3.22
CA ILE A 181 14.90 22.06 -1.83
C ILE A 181 14.08 23.36 -1.69
N ALA A 182 13.82 24.06 -2.80
CA ALA A 182 13.07 25.32 -2.85
C ALA A 182 11.66 25.16 -3.46
N GLU A 183 11.30 23.96 -3.92
CA GLU A 183 9.94 23.63 -4.37
C GLU A 183 9.09 23.16 -3.18
N TYR A 184 7.76 23.28 -3.27
CA TYR A 184 6.87 22.93 -2.16
C TYR A 184 6.98 21.42 -1.80
N PRO A 185 7.15 21.03 -0.52
CA PRO A 185 7.44 19.63 -0.14
C PRO A 185 6.45 18.59 -0.71
N GLY A 186 5.14 18.81 -0.59
CA GLY A 186 4.12 17.95 -1.21
C GLY A 186 4.19 17.85 -2.75
N VAL A 187 4.73 18.85 -3.46
CA VAL A 187 4.97 18.76 -4.92
C VAL A 187 6.16 17.86 -5.20
N VAL A 188 7.23 17.99 -4.42
CA VAL A 188 8.44 17.16 -4.55
C VAL A 188 8.12 15.70 -4.21
N LEU A 189 7.42 15.45 -3.10
CA LEU A 189 6.93 14.12 -2.70
C LEU A 189 6.17 13.43 -3.84
N ASN A 190 5.13 14.08 -4.37
CA ASN A 190 4.32 13.47 -5.42
C ASN A 190 5.06 13.37 -6.77
N SER A 191 6.07 14.22 -7.02
CA SER A 191 6.96 14.07 -8.18
C SER A 191 7.88 12.85 -8.06
N ILE A 192 8.41 12.57 -6.86
CA ILE A 192 9.18 11.35 -6.57
C ILE A 192 8.30 10.11 -6.74
N LEU A 193 7.08 10.12 -6.19
CA LEU A 193 6.14 9.01 -6.33
C LEU A 193 5.76 8.77 -7.80
N ALA A 194 5.49 9.81 -8.60
CA ALA A 194 5.24 9.66 -10.03
C ALA A 194 6.42 8.98 -10.75
N LEU A 195 7.65 9.40 -10.46
CA LEU A 195 8.87 8.80 -11.02
C LEU A 195 9.07 7.34 -10.54
N GLU A 196 8.67 7.01 -9.32
CA GLU A 196 8.68 5.65 -8.78
C GLU A 196 7.68 4.72 -9.51
N LYS A 197 6.44 5.19 -9.72
CA LYS A 197 5.42 4.47 -10.49
C LYS A 197 5.84 4.28 -11.95
N PHE A 198 6.36 5.32 -12.62
CA PHE A 198 6.91 5.15 -13.97
C PHE A 198 8.07 4.16 -14.01
N ALA A 199 8.96 4.15 -13.01
CA ALA A 199 10.11 3.26 -12.91
C ALA A 199 9.78 1.79 -12.57
N GLN A 200 8.49 1.40 -12.58
CA GLN A 200 8.06 0.00 -12.58
C GLN A 200 8.27 -0.67 -13.96
N THR A 201 8.19 0.07 -15.07
CA THR A 201 8.49 -0.48 -16.41
C THR A 201 10.00 -0.39 -16.68
N SER A 202 10.56 -1.39 -17.36
CA SER A 202 12.02 -1.49 -17.56
C SER A 202 12.59 -0.31 -18.34
N GLU A 203 11.86 0.10 -19.38
CA GLU A 203 12.22 1.15 -20.34
C GLU A 203 12.18 2.53 -19.67
N ASN A 204 11.11 2.83 -18.91
CA ASN A 204 11.01 4.06 -18.13
C ASN A 204 12.06 4.08 -17.02
N LYS A 205 12.31 2.95 -16.34
CA LYS A 205 13.32 2.84 -15.28
C LYS A 205 14.72 3.16 -15.79
N LEU A 206 15.09 2.70 -16.99
CA LEU A 206 16.35 3.08 -17.65
C LEU A 206 16.37 4.58 -17.94
N THR A 207 15.33 5.11 -18.59
CA THR A 207 15.22 6.53 -18.97
C THR A 207 15.31 7.46 -17.76
N ILE A 208 14.64 7.10 -16.65
CA ILE A 208 14.66 7.85 -15.39
C ILE A 208 16.04 7.77 -14.74
N ARG A 209 16.64 6.57 -14.61
CA ARG A 209 17.99 6.41 -14.05
C ARG A 209 19.04 7.22 -14.81
N ASP A 210 18.97 7.19 -16.14
CA ASP A 210 19.97 7.79 -17.03
C ASP A 210 19.78 9.32 -17.20
N SER A 211 18.71 9.89 -16.62
CA SER A 211 18.45 11.33 -16.61
C SER A 211 19.30 12.14 -15.62
N GLY A 212 20.09 11.49 -14.76
CA GLY A 212 20.86 12.13 -13.68
C GLY A 212 20.08 12.37 -12.38
N ILE A 213 18.84 11.87 -12.28
CA ILE A 213 17.93 12.00 -11.12
C ILE A 213 18.60 11.74 -9.75
N ALA A 214 19.55 10.80 -9.68
CA ALA A 214 20.12 10.34 -8.42
C ALA A 214 20.86 11.45 -7.64
N GLU A 215 21.51 12.40 -8.31
CA GLU A 215 22.16 13.54 -7.64
C GLU A 215 21.13 14.46 -6.96
N MET A 216 19.98 14.69 -7.62
CA MET A 216 18.87 15.46 -7.05
C MET A 216 18.28 14.76 -5.82
N LEU A 217 18.09 13.44 -5.90
CA LEU A 217 17.53 12.64 -4.81
C LEU A 217 18.49 12.56 -3.60
N VAL A 218 19.80 12.42 -3.81
CA VAL A 218 20.79 12.40 -2.71
C VAL A 218 20.83 13.75 -1.98
N ASN A 219 20.71 14.86 -2.71
CA ASN A 219 20.64 16.19 -2.11
C ASN A 219 19.34 16.39 -1.31
N LEU A 220 18.20 15.94 -1.84
CA LEU A 220 16.91 15.98 -1.13
C LEU A 220 16.89 15.06 0.11
N GLU A 221 17.34 13.80 -0.01
CA GLU A 221 17.47 12.86 1.12
C GLU A 221 18.29 13.51 2.25
N LYS A 222 19.48 14.02 1.94
CA LYS A 222 20.41 14.62 2.92
C LYS A 222 19.81 15.81 3.67
N GLU A 223 19.07 16.69 2.99
CA GLU A 223 18.54 17.92 3.60
C GLU A 223 17.18 17.72 4.28
N TRP A 224 16.40 16.70 3.87
CA TRP A 224 15.00 16.55 4.29
C TRP A 224 14.70 15.27 5.12
N LEU A 225 15.49 14.20 5.01
CA LEU A 225 15.29 13.00 5.84
C LEU A 225 15.62 13.31 7.30
N GLY A 226 14.68 13.08 8.22
CA GLY A 226 14.83 13.49 9.62
C GLY A 226 14.51 14.97 9.90
N SER A 227 13.95 15.69 8.91
CA SER A 227 13.37 17.02 9.09
C SER A 227 12.28 17.05 10.18
N LYS A 228 12.13 18.20 10.84
CA LYS A 228 10.99 18.50 11.74
C LYS A 228 9.72 18.89 10.99
N ASP A 229 9.85 19.37 9.76
CA ASP A 229 8.75 19.50 8.80
C ASP A 229 8.46 18.09 8.25
N PHE A 230 7.23 17.60 8.50
CA PHE A 230 6.82 16.22 8.23
C PHE A 230 6.57 15.94 6.75
N GLU A 231 6.24 16.94 5.92
CA GLU A 231 6.15 16.74 4.46
C GLU A 231 7.55 16.56 3.86
N ARG A 232 8.52 17.37 4.30
CA ARG A 232 9.94 17.17 3.94
C ARG A 232 10.43 15.81 4.38
N HIS A 233 10.11 15.39 5.61
CA HIS A 233 10.48 14.07 6.10
C HIS A 233 9.95 12.95 5.18
N GLN A 234 8.67 13.02 4.79
CA GLN A 234 8.06 12.08 3.85
C GLN A 234 8.76 12.09 2.48
N ALA A 235 9.03 13.26 1.92
CA ALA A 235 9.74 13.38 0.65
C ALA A 235 11.18 12.81 0.73
N GLY A 236 11.92 13.08 1.81
CA GLY A 236 13.27 12.53 2.04
C GLY A 236 13.26 11.01 2.22
N PHE A 237 12.24 10.45 2.87
CA PHE A 237 12.02 9.00 2.96
C PHE A 237 11.76 8.38 1.57
N CYS A 238 10.90 9.01 0.75
CA CYS A 238 10.66 8.57 -0.63
C CYS A 238 11.89 8.75 -1.54
N CYS A 239 12.77 9.74 -1.31
CA CYS A 239 14.05 9.85 -2.01
C CYS A 239 14.94 8.62 -1.76
N GLN A 240 15.09 8.20 -0.51
CA GLN A 240 15.86 7.00 -0.14
C GLN A 240 15.29 5.75 -0.83
N TRP A 241 13.97 5.56 -0.76
CA TRP A 241 13.29 4.44 -1.44
C TRP A 241 13.54 4.39 -2.96
N LEU A 242 13.45 5.54 -3.64
CA LEU A 242 13.67 5.63 -5.09
C LEU A 242 15.15 5.48 -5.48
N LEU A 243 16.08 5.92 -4.62
CA LEU A 243 17.50 5.64 -4.79
C LEU A 243 17.74 4.13 -4.74
N ASP A 244 17.37 3.47 -3.63
CA ASP A 244 17.64 2.05 -3.38
C ASP A 244 16.99 1.12 -4.44
N ASN A 245 15.79 1.45 -4.93
CA ASN A 245 15.04 0.58 -5.85
C ASN A 245 15.23 0.90 -7.35
N THR A 246 15.69 2.11 -7.73
CA THR A 246 15.86 2.51 -9.14
C THR A 246 17.27 2.96 -9.48
N CYS A 247 17.92 3.74 -8.62
CA CYS A 247 19.23 4.30 -8.87
C CYS A 247 20.33 3.40 -8.31
N LYS A 248 20.67 2.30 -9.03
CA LYS A 248 21.69 1.30 -8.62
C LYS A 248 23.07 1.92 -8.31
N PHE A 249 23.25 2.43 -7.09
CA PHE A 249 24.45 3.13 -6.68
C PHE A 249 25.51 2.15 -6.18
N ALA A 250 26.33 1.65 -7.11
CA ALA A 250 27.44 0.75 -6.82
C ALA A 250 28.65 1.50 -6.23
N SER A 251 28.50 2.15 -5.07
CA SER A 251 29.61 2.80 -4.37
C SER A 251 29.48 2.80 -2.84
N THR A 252 30.45 2.15 -2.19
CA THR A 252 31.05 2.58 -0.91
C THR A 252 30.12 2.81 0.30
N THR A 253 29.19 1.90 0.57
CA THR A 253 29.13 1.19 1.86
C THR A 253 28.10 0.07 1.80
N GLU A 254 28.23 -0.92 2.69
CA GLU A 254 27.14 -1.84 3.01
C GLU A 254 26.07 -1.10 3.84
N LYS A 255 25.35 -0.17 3.19
CA LYS A 255 24.06 0.32 3.68
C LYS A 255 23.01 -0.78 3.52
N ILE A 256 23.22 -1.88 4.25
CA ILE A 256 22.13 -2.66 4.81
C ILE A 256 21.18 -1.63 5.47
N ILE A 257 19.88 -1.72 5.17
CA ILE A 257 18.89 -0.80 5.74
C ILE A 257 18.67 -1.17 7.21
N TYR A 258 19.58 -0.71 8.06
CA TYR A 258 19.46 -0.80 9.51
C TYR A 258 18.26 0.07 9.94
N PHE A 259 17.13 -0.58 10.21
CA PHE A 259 16.01 0.06 10.92
C PHE A 259 16.53 0.66 12.23
N LYS A 260 16.66 2.00 12.26
CA LYS A 260 17.14 2.78 13.42
C LYS A 260 16.05 2.87 14.49
N SER A 261 15.87 1.74 15.18
CA SER A 261 15.01 1.47 16.34
C SER A 261 13.51 1.71 16.16
N LEU A 262 13.07 2.81 15.54
CA LEU A 262 11.67 3.04 15.18
C LEU A 262 11.30 2.35 13.85
N PHE A 263 10.05 1.89 13.76
CA PHE A 263 9.49 1.31 12.54
C PHE A 263 8.61 2.35 11.82
N GLN A 264 8.86 2.60 10.54
CA GLN A 264 8.11 3.58 9.73
C GLN A 264 7.23 2.83 8.73
N ALA A 265 5.95 3.19 8.65
CA ALA A 265 5.00 2.56 7.74
C ALA A 265 4.30 3.63 6.89
N ARG A 266 4.34 3.42 5.57
CA ARG A 266 3.71 4.29 4.56
C ARG A 266 2.96 3.43 3.54
N CYS A 267 1.78 3.88 3.11
CA CYS A 267 1.07 3.33 1.96
C CYS A 267 1.16 4.29 0.77
N ASP A 268 1.57 3.80 -0.40
CA ASP A 268 1.48 4.49 -1.70
C ASP A 268 0.77 3.61 -2.76
N ALA A 269 -0.12 2.72 -2.31
CA ALA A 269 -1.07 1.96 -3.15
C ALA A 269 -2.46 2.63 -3.14
N SER A 270 -3.33 2.29 -4.10
CA SER A 270 -4.72 2.79 -4.12
C SER A 270 -5.66 2.06 -3.16
N SER A 271 -5.40 0.78 -2.91
CA SER A 271 -6.12 -0.08 -1.96
C SER A 271 -5.85 0.26 -0.48
N PHE A 272 -6.63 -0.32 0.43
CA PHE A 272 -6.56 -0.01 1.87
C PHE A 272 -5.69 -1.03 2.62
N GLU A 273 -4.50 -0.62 3.03
CA GLU A 273 -3.39 -1.54 3.28
C GLU A 273 -3.06 -1.68 4.77
N SER A 274 -3.21 -2.88 5.33
CA SER A 274 -3.02 -3.25 6.74
C SER A 274 -1.74 -4.05 7.03
N VAL A 275 -0.84 -3.50 7.85
CA VAL A 275 0.35 -4.18 8.38
C VAL A 275 0.14 -4.65 9.82
N ARG A 276 0.88 -5.69 10.24
CA ARG A 276 0.88 -6.26 11.60
C ARG A 276 2.30 -6.62 12.01
N CYS A 277 2.68 -6.40 13.28
CA CYS A 277 4.00 -6.78 13.79
C CYS A 277 4.20 -8.29 13.86
N THR A 278 5.45 -8.74 14.04
CA THR A 278 5.83 -10.16 14.11
C THR A 278 5.76 -10.73 15.53
N PHE A 279 5.96 -9.90 16.56
CA PHE A 279 5.91 -10.30 17.98
C PHE A 279 4.50 -10.14 18.57
N CYS A 280 4.18 -10.95 19.58
CA CYS A 280 2.85 -11.10 20.15
C CYS A 280 2.78 -10.74 21.65
N ALA A 281 1.81 -9.89 22.00
CA ALA A 281 1.32 -9.70 23.36
C ALA A 281 0.31 -10.81 23.72
N SER A 282 0.72 -11.76 24.56
CA SER A 282 -0.09 -12.93 24.94
C SER A 282 -0.63 -12.92 26.37
N THR A 283 0.01 -12.19 27.29
CA THR A 283 -0.34 -12.08 28.72
C THR A 283 0.04 -10.70 29.26
N GLY A 284 -0.61 -10.24 30.33
CA GLY A 284 -0.26 -8.98 31.00
C GLY A 284 -0.78 -7.73 30.29
N VAL A 285 -0.06 -6.61 30.45
CA VAL A 285 -0.43 -5.28 29.93
C VAL A 285 0.66 -4.79 28.99
N TRP A 286 0.30 -4.42 27.75
CA TRP A 286 1.25 -4.01 26.72
C TRP A 286 0.95 -2.61 26.20
N TYR A 287 2.00 -1.84 25.90
CA TYR A 287 1.89 -0.48 25.38
C TYR A 287 2.85 -0.21 24.21
N TYR A 288 2.40 0.62 23.26
CA TYR A 288 3.25 1.25 22.25
C TYR A 288 2.70 2.62 21.81
N GLU A 289 3.53 3.42 21.15
CA GLU A 289 3.14 4.73 20.59
C GLU A 289 3.28 4.76 19.08
N VAL A 290 2.50 5.64 18.44
CA VAL A 290 2.60 5.94 17.01
C VAL A 290 2.54 7.45 16.80
N THR A 291 3.64 8.03 16.26
CA THR A 291 3.67 9.42 15.79
C THR A 291 3.12 9.50 14.38
N LEU A 292 2.14 10.37 14.15
CA LEU A 292 1.45 10.53 12.88
C LEU A 292 2.21 11.54 11.99
N LEU A 293 2.51 11.20 10.74
CA LEU A 293 3.11 12.14 9.78
C LEU A 293 2.07 12.69 8.78
N THR A 294 0.88 12.09 8.74
CA THR A 294 -0.24 12.49 7.88
C THR A 294 -1.56 12.45 8.67
N ALA A 295 -2.57 13.14 8.14
CA ALA A 295 -3.89 13.33 8.77
C ALA A 295 -5.06 12.85 7.88
N GLY A 296 -4.83 11.80 7.09
CA GLY A 296 -5.87 11.09 6.33
C GLY A 296 -6.30 9.80 7.01
N VAL A 297 -7.07 8.97 6.29
CA VAL A 297 -7.72 7.77 6.85
C VAL A 297 -6.71 6.68 7.17
N MET A 298 -6.64 6.31 8.45
CA MET A 298 -5.87 5.18 8.97
C MET A 298 -6.67 4.53 10.12
N GLN A 299 -6.50 3.23 10.32
CA GLN A 299 -7.03 2.49 11.47
C GLN A 299 -5.84 1.89 12.22
N ILE A 300 -5.51 2.36 13.42
CA ILE A 300 -4.30 1.96 14.16
C ILE A 300 -4.72 1.25 15.45
N GLY A 301 -4.18 0.05 15.73
CA GLY A 301 -4.67 -0.75 16.85
C GLY A 301 -4.11 -2.15 16.98
N TRP A 302 -4.94 -3.05 17.52
CA TRP A 302 -4.57 -4.38 17.94
C TRP A 302 -5.32 -5.44 17.12
N ALA A 303 -4.61 -6.45 16.63
CA ALA A 303 -5.17 -7.55 15.84
C ALA A 303 -4.63 -8.90 16.34
N THR A 304 -5.41 -9.98 16.29
CA THR A 304 -4.84 -11.34 16.50
C THR A 304 -4.28 -11.92 15.19
N LYS A 305 -3.85 -13.19 15.20
CA LYS A 305 -3.53 -13.92 13.97
C LYS A 305 -4.75 -14.18 13.08
N ASP A 306 -5.92 -14.35 13.70
CA ASP A 306 -7.20 -14.66 13.06
C ASP A 306 -7.96 -13.40 12.61
N SER A 307 -7.43 -12.21 12.93
CA SER A 307 -7.78 -10.98 12.23
C SER A 307 -7.32 -11.03 10.79
N LYS A 308 -8.15 -10.48 9.91
CA LYS A 308 -7.96 -10.61 8.47
C LYS A 308 -8.46 -9.35 7.74
N PHE A 309 -7.53 -8.69 7.05
CA PHE A 309 -7.65 -7.42 6.33
C PHE A 309 -7.80 -7.62 4.81
N LEU A 310 -8.95 -7.32 4.20
CA LEU A 310 -9.19 -7.44 2.75
C LEU A 310 -8.97 -6.09 2.04
N ASN A 311 -7.76 -5.88 1.53
CA ASN A 311 -7.27 -4.57 1.06
C ASN A 311 -8.05 -3.98 -0.14
N HIS A 312 -8.53 -4.83 -1.04
CA HIS A 312 -9.32 -4.42 -2.21
C HIS A 312 -10.82 -4.26 -1.91
N GLU A 313 -11.29 -4.69 -0.74
CA GLU A 313 -12.70 -4.56 -0.31
C GLU A 313 -12.84 -3.55 0.85
N GLY A 314 -11.78 -2.79 1.16
CA GLY A 314 -11.76 -1.75 2.19
C GLY A 314 -11.63 -2.26 3.63
N TYR A 315 -11.51 -3.56 3.87
CA TYR A 315 -11.45 -4.13 5.22
C TYR A 315 -10.04 -4.04 5.81
N GLY A 316 -9.88 -3.22 6.84
CA GLY A 316 -8.67 -3.09 7.63
C GLY A 316 -8.80 -3.74 9.01
N ILE A 317 -8.36 -3.02 10.04
CA ILE A 317 -8.26 -3.47 11.43
C ILE A 317 -9.41 -2.85 12.22
N GLY A 318 -10.08 -3.66 13.02
CA GLY A 318 -11.39 -3.34 13.60
C GLY A 318 -12.56 -3.71 12.67
N ASP A 319 -12.29 -4.08 11.42
CA ASP A 319 -13.31 -4.57 10.48
C ASP A 319 -13.56 -6.09 10.62
N ASP A 320 -13.06 -6.69 11.71
CA ASP A 320 -13.30 -8.08 12.11
C ASP A 320 -13.51 -8.24 13.63
N GLU A 321 -14.07 -9.40 14.04
CA GLU A 321 -14.30 -9.75 15.46
C GLU A 321 -13.01 -10.05 16.26
N PHE A 322 -11.85 -10.01 15.61
CA PHE A 322 -10.55 -10.39 16.17
C PHE A 322 -9.63 -9.18 16.40
N SER A 323 -10.06 -7.97 16.03
CA SER A 323 -9.26 -6.75 16.09
C SER A 323 -10.03 -5.53 16.59
N TYR A 324 -9.27 -4.52 17.02
CA TYR A 324 -9.73 -3.21 17.44
C TYR A 324 -8.83 -2.15 16.82
N ALA A 325 -9.38 -1.06 16.29
CA ALA A 325 -8.58 0.08 15.85
C ALA A 325 -9.17 1.43 16.24
N TYR A 326 -8.31 2.43 16.25
CA TYR A 326 -8.63 3.84 16.40
C TYR A 326 -8.35 4.58 15.09
N ASP A 327 -9.29 5.42 14.70
CA ASP A 327 -9.25 6.24 13.48
C ASP A 327 -9.50 7.70 13.86
N GLY A 328 -8.44 8.48 13.93
CA GLY A 328 -8.51 9.91 14.22
C GLY A 328 -8.83 10.78 12.99
N CYS A 329 -9.03 10.20 11.80
CA CYS A 329 -9.49 10.97 10.64
C CYS A 329 -11.01 11.05 10.60
N ARG A 330 -11.67 9.91 10.83
CA ARG A 330 -13.14 9.77 10.86
C ARG A 330 -13.71 9.94 12.29
N GLN A 331 -12.83 10.02 13.30
CA GLN A 331 -13.13 10.10 14.74
C GLN A 331 -13.88 8.86 15.28
N LEU A 332 -13.42 7.67 14.89
CA LEU A 332 -14.07 6.38 15.15
C LEU A 332 -13.16 5.38 15.87
N ILE A 333 -13.76 4.50 16.67
CA ILE A 333 -13.16 3.25 17.14
C ILE A 333 -13.87 2.09 16.43
N TRP A 334 -13.09 1.23 15.79
CA TRP A 334 -13.52 0.13 14.93
C TRP A 334 -13.38 -1.22 15.64
N HIS A 335 -14.42 -2.06 15.61
CA HIS A 335 -14.40 -3.46 16.04
C HIS A 335 -15.60 -4.23 15.45
N GLY A 336 -15.39 -5.48 14.96
CA GLY A 336 -16.47 -6.35 14.49
C GLY A 336 -17.20 -5.84 13.25
N ALA A 337 -16.50 -5.15 12.34
CA ALA A 337 -17.09 -4.43 11.19
C ALA A 337 -18.16 -3.40 11.60
N ARG A 338 -17.97 -2.76 12.75
CA ARG A 338 -18.80 -1.67 13.29
C ARG A 338 -17.91 -0.53 13.76
N SER A 339 -18.40 0.69 13.61
CA SER A 339 -17.76 1.89 14.16
C SER A 339 -18.47 2.40 15.42
N THR A 340 -17.73 3.10 16.29
CA THR A 340 -18.29 3.90 17.38
C THR A 340 -17.57 5.24 17.47
N PRO A 341 -18.27 6.38 17.58
CA PRO A 341 -17.62 7.69 17.63
C PRO A 341 -16.82 7.90 18.92
N HIS A 342 -15.75 8.69 18.82
CA HIS A 342 -14.93 9.13 19.94
C HIS A 342 -14.86 10.66 20.03
N HIS A 343 -14.41 11.19 21.17
CA HIS A 343 -14.48 12.63 21.46
C HIS A 343 -13.17 13.39 21.20
N HIS A 344 -12.06 12.70 20.95
CA HIS A 344 -10.81 13.37 20.58
C HIS A 344 -11.01 14.09 19.22
N PRO A 345 -10.36 15.25 19.00
CA PRO A 345 -10.46 15.96 17.72
C PRO A 345 -9.85 15.14 16.55
N PRO A 346 -10.10 15.56 15.29
CA PRO A 346 -9.38 15.01 14.15
C PRO A 346 -7.86 15.17 14.31
N TRP A 347 -7.10 14.12 14.01
CA TRP A 347 -5.64 14.13 14.19
C TRP A 347 -4.91 15.06 13.21
N VAL A 348 -3.73 15.53 13.59
CA VAL A 348 -2.83 16.37 12.78
C VAL A 348 -1.41 15.79 12.73
N PRO A 349 -0.58 16.13 11.72
CA PRO A 349 0.81 15.66 11.66
C PRO A 349 1.60 16.14 12.89
N GLY A 350 2.23 15.20 13.60
CA GLY A 350 2.95 15.41 14.85
C GLY A 350 2.22 14.89 16.09
N ASP A 351 0.92 14.60 16.01
CA ASP A 351 0.18 13.94 17.08
C ASP A 351 0.75 12.53 17.38
N VAL A 352 0.60 12.10 18.65
CA VAL A 352 0.97 10.75 19.10
C VAL A 352 -0.25 10.01 19.61
N LEU A 353 -0.53 8.89 18.96
CA LEU A 353 -1.47 7.89 19.41
C LEU A 353 -0.75 6.86 20.29
N GLY A 354 -1.02 6.84 21.59
CA GLY A 354 -0.63 5.76 22.50
C GLY A 354 -1.66 4.64 22.50
N LEU A 355 -1.23 3.38 22.48
CA LEU A 355 -2.11 2.22 22.40
C LEU A 355 -1.74 1.21 23.50
N LEU A 356 -2.71 0.92 24.38
CA LEU A 356 -2.57 -0.04 25.47
C LEU A 356 -3.57 -1.19 25.32
N ILE A 357 -3.15 -2.40 25.65
CA ILE A 357 -4.04 -3.55 25.87
C ILE A 357 -3.72 -4.21 27.23
N ASP A 358 -4.75 -4.46 28.01
CA ASP A 358 -4.71 -5.19 29.29
C ASP A 358 -5.46 -6.51 29.09
N LEU A 359 -4.68 -7.58 28.92
CA LEU A 359 -5.17 -8.92 28.57
C LEU A 359 -5.74 -9.66 29.80
N GLU A 360 -5.41 -9.22 31.01
CA GLU A 360 -5.91 -9.82 32.25
C GLU A 360 -7.29 -9.27 32.64
N ARG A 361 -7.52 -7.98 32.43
CA ARG A 361 -8.78 -7.30 32.75
C ARG A 361 -9.72 -7.12 31.56
N GLY A 362 -9.30 -7.54 30.37
CA GLY A 362 -10.06 -7.35 29.13
C GLY A 362 -10.33 -5.88 28.84
N LYS A 363 -9.28 -5.05 28.77
CA LYS A 363 -9.39 -3.63 28.40
C LYS A 363 -8.48 -3.31 27.22
N VAL A 364 -8.95 -2.41 26.36
CA VAL A 364 -8.12 -1.71 25.38
C VAL A 364 -8.25 -0.21 25.66
N ALA A 365 -7.15 0.52 25.55
CA ALA A 365 -7.16 1.98 25.69
C ALA A 365 -6.37 2.64 24.56
N PHE A 366 -6.95 3.72 24.03
CA PHE A 366 -6.35 4.56 23.00
C PHE A 366 -6.17 5.95 23.59
N SER A 367 -4.97 6.51 23.47
CA SER A 367 -4.65 7.83 23.99
C SER A 367 -4.16 8.76 22.89
N MET A 368 -4.71 9.96 22.80
CA MET A 368 -4.24 11.01 21.89
C MET A 368 -3.52 12.08 22.70
N ASN A 369 -2.20 12.19 22.52
CA ASN A 369 -1.34 13.13 23.26
C ASN A 369 -1.53 13.10 24.81
N GLY A 370 -1.84 11.93 25.37
CA GLY A 370 -2.08 11.71 26.80
C GLY A 370 -3.55 11.73 27.25
N ASP A 371 -4.47 12.36 26.51
CA ASP A 371 -5.91 12.18 26.75
C ASP A 371 -6.30 10.74 26.39
N THR A 372 -7.18 10.08 27.15
CA THR A 372 -7.28 8.60 27.14
C THR A 372 -8.71 8.06 27.13
N ILE A 373 -9.01 7.23 26.14
CA ILE A 373 -10.29 6.54 25.96
C ILE A 373 -10.12 5.04 26.18
N ILE A 374 -10.77 4.53 27.23
CA ILE A 374 -10.80 3.10 27.58
C ILE A 374 -12.08 2.45 26.99
N ARG A 375 -11.96 1.19 26.56
CA ARG A 375 -13.07 0.32 26.16
C ARG A 375 -12.91 -1.07 26.79
N ASP A 376 -14.03 -1.75 26.99
CA ASP A 376 -14.03 -3.20 27.19
C ASP A 376 -13.54 -3.86 25.90
N PHE A 377 -12.54 -4.73 26.06
CA PHE A 377 -12.04 -5.56 24.99
C PHE A 377 -12.96 -6.79 24.86
N LYS A 378 -13.49 -7.01 23.66
CA LYS A 378 -14.47 -8.08 23.34
C LYS A 378 -14.04 -9.01 22.22
N ALA A 379 -12.87 -8.77 21.60
CA ALA A 379 -12.45 -9.54 20.44
C ALA A 379 -12.14 -10.99 20.82
N ALA A 380 -12.43 -11.91 19.91
CA ALA A 380 -12.30 -13.33 20.19
C ALA A 380 -10.83 -13.71 20.49
N LEU A 381 -10.58 -14.23 21.69
CA LEU A 381 -9.27 -14.71 22.11
C LEU A 381 -8.91 -16.00 21.37
N SER A 382 -8.27 -15.88 20.20
CA SER A 382 -7.81 -16.97 19.34
C SER A 382 -6.70 -17.86 19.94
N GLY A 383 -6.37 -17.71 21.23
CA GLY A 383 -5.21 -18.32 21.89
C GLY A 383 -3.85 -17.85 21.36
N ALA A 384 -3.82 -17.17 20.21
CA ALA A 384 -2.63 -16.73 19.50
C ALA A 384 -2.13 -15.33 19.90
N GLY A 385 -2.85 -14.65 20.80
CA GLY A 385 -2.55 -13.31 21.34
C GLY A 385 -2.68 -12.16 20.33
N PHE A 386 -2.28 -10.96 20.77
CA PHE A 386 -2.44 -9.69 20.06
C PHE A 386 -1.15 -9.12 19.52
N PHE A 387 -1.27 -8.39 18.43
CA PHE A 387 -0.19 -7.78 17.68
C PHE A 387 -0.54 -6.32 17.42
N ALA A 388 0.44 -5.43 17.54
CA ALA A 388 0.33 -4.07 17.04
C ALA A 388 0.13 -4.09 15.51
N ALA A 389 -0.82 -3.30 15.02
CA ALA A 389 -1.23 -3.31 13.62
C ALA A 389 -1.73 -1.93 13.18
N ALA A 390 -1.69 -1.64 11.87
CA ALA A 390 -2.34 -0.46 11.31
C ALA A 390 -2.71 -0.62 9.83
N SER A 391 -3.86 -0.04 9.45
CA SER A 391 -4.40 0.05 8.09
C SER A 391 -4.28 1.48 7.58
N PHE A 392 -3.95 1.62 6.30
CA PHE A 392 -3.61 2.89 5.67
C PHE A 392 -4.34 3.06 4.34
N MET A 393 -5.02 4.20 4.17
CA MET A 393 -5.36 4.71 2.84
C MET A 393 -4.08 5.16 2.10
N SER A 394 -4.18 5.37 0.79
CA SER A 394 -3.15 5.97 -0.04
C SER A 394 -2.51 7.21 0.59
N PHE A 395 -1.20 7.32 0.41
CA PHE A 395 -0.32 8.42 0.81
C PHE A 395 -0.16 8.64 2.32
N GLN A 396 -0.74 7.79 3.18
CA GLN A 396 -0.66 7.92 4.63
C GLN A 396 0.65 7.36 5.20
N HIS A 397 1.19 7.98 6.26
CA HIS A 397 2.48 7.62 6.86
C HIS A 397 2.49 7.87 8.38
N CYS A 398 2.96 6.91 9.18
CA CYS A 398 3.23 7.08 10.60
C CYS A 398 4.51 6.33 11.06
N ILE A 399 4.97 6.64 12.28
CA ILE A 399 6.17 6.06 12.90
C ILE A 399 5.79 5.38 14.22
N PHE A 400 6.04 4.08 14.33
CA PHE A 400 5.82 3.28 15.52
C PHE A 400 7.04 3.36 16.45
N ASN A 401 6.78 3.71 17.71
CA ASN A 401 7.69 3.54 18.83
C ASN A 401 7.25 2.33 19.66
N PHE A 402 8.02 1.25 19.56
CA PHE A 402 7.76 -0.02 20.21
C PHE A 402 8.48 -0.19 21.57
N GLY A 403 9.03 0.92 22.12
CA GLY A 403 9.93 0.97 23.29
C GLY A 403 11.37 1.38 22.92
N ALA A 404 11.69 1.32 21.63
CA ALA A 404 12.92 1.77 20.98
C ALA A 404 13.38 3.20 21.28
N LYS A 405 12.49 4.05 21.81
CA LYS A 405 12.77 5.34 22.42
C LYS A 405 11.85 5.52 23.64
N PRO A 406 12.21 6.37 24.62
CA PRO A 406 11.29 6.77 25.68
C PRO A 406 9.95 7.24 25.10
N PHE A 407 8.87 6.74 25.65
CA PHE A 407 7.51 7.16 25.29
C PHE A 407 7.27 8.62 25.69
N MET A 408 6.51 9.36 24.90
CA MET A 408 6.20 10.77 25.16
C MET A 408 4.98 10.95 26.09
N PHE A 409 4.02 10.03 26.05
CA PHE A 409 2.79 10.02 26.84
C PHE A 409 2.54 8.65 27.53
N PRO A 410 3.51 8.12 28.30
CA PRO A 410 3.38 6.81 28.93
C PRO A 410 2.18 6.76 29.91
N PRO A 411 1.40 5.67 29.92
CA PRO A 411 0.21 5.55 30.76
C PRO A 411 0.58 5.32 32.24
N ASN A 412 -0.32 5.75 33.14
CA ASN A 412 -0.15 5.67 34.60
C ASN A 412 -0.40 4.26 35.19
N VAL A 413 0.07 3.20 34.51
CA VAL A 413 0.00 1.80 34.95
C VAL A 413 1.32 1.08 34.59
N PRO A 414 1.67 -0.04 35.24
CA PRO A 414 2.74 -0.91 34.73
C PRO A 414 2.36 -1.50 33.37
N PHE A 415 3.33 -1.60 32.46
CA PHE A 415 3.17 -2.20 31.13
C PHE A 415 4.50 -2.76 30.61
N ASP A 416 4.40 -3.74 29.73
CA ASP A 416 5.48 -4.24 28.87
C ASP A 416 5.48 -3.51 27.52
N ASN A 417 6.63 -3.50 26.84
CA ASN A 417 6.79 -2.99 25.49
C ASN A 417 7.47 -4.03 24.59
N PHE A 418 7.26 -3.92 23.28
CA PHE A 418 7.77 -4.92 22.34
C PHE A 418 9.31 -4.92 22.26
N ASN A 419 9.99 -3.79 22.42
CA ASN A 419 11.45 -3.71 22.24
C ASN A 419 12.25 -4.44 23.33
N ASP A 420 11.75 -4.50 24.56
CA ASP A 420 12.44 -5.21 25.66
C ASP A 420 12.25 -6.74 25.60
N HIS A 421 11.20 -7.22 24.91
CA HIS A 421 10.86 -8.64 24.81
C HIS A 421 11.12 -9.27 23.44
N ALA A 422 11.02 -8.50 22.35
CA ALA A 422 11.12 -8.99 20.98
C ALA A 422 12.55 -8.89 20.42
N ASN A 423 13.20 -10.04 20.25
CA ASN A 423 14.48 -10.13 19.55
C ASN A 423 14.29 -10.51 18.08
N MET A 424 14.91 -9.75 17.18
CA MET A 424 15.12 -10.11 15.77
C MET A 424 16.60 -10.01 15.45
N SER A 425 17.16 -10.87 14.60
CA SER A 425 18.57 -10.79 14.22
C SER A 425 18.87 -9.52 13.42
N SER A 426 20.14 -9.30 13.07
CA SER A 426 20.52 -8.23 12.12
C SER A 426 20.07 -8.56 10.69
N GLU A 427 19.85 -9.84 10.37
CA GLU A 427 19.46 -10.35 9.05
C GLU A 427 17.93 -10.28 8.86
N ASP A 428 17.14 -10.64 9.87
CA ASP A 428 15.66 -10.52 9.86
C ASP A 428 15.18 -9.08 9.70
N LYS A 429 16.01 -8.11 10.08
CA LYS A 429 15.77 -6.66 9.90
C LYS A 429 15.94 -6.22 8.44
N ILE A 430 16.48 -7.05 7.55
CA ILE A 430 16.78 -6.70 6.15
C ILE A 430 15.61 -7.10 5.25
N VAL A 431 14.74 -6.13 4.94
CA VAL A 431 13.74 -6.32 3.87
C VAL A 431 14.45 -6.23 2.51
N LEU A 432 14.85 -7.39 1.97
CA LEU A 432 15.49 -7.47 0.66
C LEU A 432 14.61 -6.87 -0.45
N PRO A 433 15.11 -5.92 -1.27
CA PRO A 433 14.41 -5.41 -2.45
C PRO A 433 13.88 -6.54 -3.34
N ARG A 434 12.69 -6.38 -3.93
CA ARG A 434 11.96 -7.47 -4.62
C ARG A 434 12.81 -8.26 -5.60
N HIS A 435 13.73 -7.62 -6.33
CA HIS A 435 14.61 -8.30 -7.29
C HIS A 435 15.70 -9.16 -6.62
N LEU A 436 16.24 -8.73 -5.47
CA LEU A 436 17.16 -9.53 -4.64
C LEU A 436 16.41 -10.64 -3.90
N LYS A 437 15.21 -10.37 -3.36
CA LYS A 437 14.37 -11.41 -2.75
C LYS A 437 13.99 -12.49 -3.76
N LEU A 438 13.63 -12.12 -4.99
CA LEU A 438 13.38 -13.08 -6.07
C LEU A 438 14.65 -13.78 -6.57
N ALA A 439 15.83 -13.18 -6.46
CA ALA A 439 17.10 -13.85 -6.75
C ALA A 439 17.47 -14.87 -5.67
N ALA A 440 17.28 -14.52 -4.39
CA ALA A 440 17.48 -15.40 -3.25
C ALA A 440 16.51 -16.61 -3.32
N ILE A 441 15.22 -16.40 -3.53
CA ILE A 441 14.22 -17.48 -3.71
C ILE A 441 14.53 -18.37 -4.94
N ARG A 442 15.27 -17.87 -5.94
CA ARG A 442 15.77 -18.67 -7.08
C ARG A 442 17.09 -19.40 -6.79
N GLN A 443 17.77 -19.05 -5.71
CA GLN A 443 19.02 -19.67 -5.22
C GLN A 443 18.75 -20.61 -4.02
N GLU A 444 17.63 -20.44 -3.33
CA GLU A 444 17.07 -21.39 -2.36
C GLU A 444 16.71 -22.70 -3.07
N SER A 445 17.66 -23.62 -3.10
CA SER A 445 17.40 -25.01 -3.47
C SER A 445 16.44 -25.62 -2.44
N ILE A 446 15.18 -25.81 -2.83
CA ILE A 446 14.19 -26.54 -2.02
C ILE A 446 14.78 -27.93 -1.71
N SER A 447 15.13 -28.18 -0.46
CA SER A 447 16.01 -29.29 -0.08
C SER A 447 15.39 -30.68 -0.15
N ASN A 448 14.11 -30.77 -0.54
CA ASN A 448 13.39 -31.98 -0.90
C ASN A 448 12.44 -31.66 -2.06
N ASP A 449 12.51 -32.41 -3.18
CA ASP A 449 11.57 -32.25 -4.30
C ASP A 449 10.12 -32.51 -3.85
N PRO A 450 9.23 -31.48 -3.81
CA PRO A 450 7.86 -31.68 -3.37
C PRO A 450 6.98 -32.17 -4.52
N CYS A 451 6.04 -33.05 -4.21
CA CYS A 451 5.03 -33.54 -5.14
C CYS A 451 4.19 -32.39 -5.73
N LYS A 452 4.10 -32.28 -7.06
CA LYS A 452 3.37 -31.21 -7.77
C LYS A 452 1.85 -31.29 -7.66
N ILE A 453 1.32 -32.27 -6.92
CA ILE A 453 -0.12 -32.48 -6.71
C ILE A 453 -0.55 -31.98 -5.33
N CYS A 454 0.14 -32.38 -4.25
CA CYS A 454 -0.18 -31.92 -2.90
C CYS A 454 0.73 -30.78 -2.39
N TYR A 455 1.94 -30.61 -2.94
CA TYR A 455 3.00 -29.70 -2.45
C TYR A 455 3.47 -29.91 -1.00
N GLU A 456 2.83 -30.80 -0.23
CA GLU A 456 3.14 -31.14 1.17
C GLU A 456 4.22 -32.23 1.33
N ASN A 457 4.24 -33.22 0.43
CA ASN A 457 5.00 -34.47 0.60
C ASN A 457 6.10 -34.60 -0.48
N SER A 458 7.19 -35.29 -0.17
CA SER A 458 8.29 -35.55 -1.12
C SER A 458 7.84 -36.43 -2.29
N ALA A 459 8.39 -36.19 -3.49
CA ALA A 459 8.10 -36.99 -4.68
C ALA A 459 8.85 -38.34 -4.65
N ASP A 460 8.18 -39.33 -4.03
CA ASP A 460 8.74 -40.62 -3.57
C ASP A 460 8.34 -41.86 -4.44
N THR A 461 7.59 -41.67 -5.53
CA THR A 461 6.94 -42.78 -6.27
C THR A 461 7.25 -42.80 -7.78
N ARG A 462 7.52 -44.00 -8.32
CA ARG A 462 7.65 -44.27 -9.77
C ARG A 462 6.38 -44.91 -10.32
N LEU A 463 6.00 -44.53 -11.54
CA LEU A 463 4.79 -45.01 -12.22
C LEU A 463 5.14 -45.99 -13.35
N GLU A 464 4.71 -47.24 -13.21
CA GLU A 464 4.96 -48.32 -14.19
C GLU A 464 3.76 -48.48 -15.15
N PRO A 465 3.98 -48.92 -16.41
CA PRO A 465 5.26 -49.30 -17.03
C PRO A 465 6.04 -48.11 -17.60
N CYS A 466 5.48 -46.89 -17.50
CA CYS A 466 6.00 -45.72 -18.21
C CYS A 466 7.31 -45.15 -17.63
N ASN A 467 7.80 -45.66 -16.50
CA ASN A 467 9.04 -45.26 -15.82
C ASN A 467 9.21 -43.74 -15.61
N HIS A 468 8.10 -43.00 -15.50
CA HIS A 468 8.10 -41.55 -15.27
C HIS A 468 8.48 -41.24 -13.83
N ARG A 469 9.81 -41.23 -13.62
CA ARG A 469 10.57 -40.71 -12.48
C ARG A 469 12.05 -40.55 -12.83
N GLN A 470 12.56 -41.36 -13.77
CA GLN A 470 14.00 -41.48 -14.04
C GLN A 470 14.31 -41.45 -15.54
N VAL A 471 14.30 -40.25 -16.11
CA VAL A 471 15.07 -39.92 -17.33
C VAL A 471 16.05 -38.80 -16.96
N ARG A 472 17.21 -38.76 -17.60
CA ARG A 472 18.28 -37.78 -17.27
C ARG A 472 17.74 -36.35 -17.36
N PHE A 473 18.06 -35.56 -16.32
CA PHE A 473 17.65 -34.16 -16.09
C PHE A 473 16.21 -33.95 -15.59
N THR A 474 16.06 -34.08 -14.26
CA THR A 474 15.23 -33.22 -13.39
C THR A 474 13.77 -32.99 -13.78
N TYR A 475 12.87 -33.90 -13.33
CA TYR A 475 11.62 -33.55 -12.62
C TYR A 475 11.18 -34.75 -11.75
N ARG A 476 10.91 -34.53 -10.46
CA ARG A 476 10.23 -35.51 -9.58
C ARG A 476 8.88 -34.93 -9.17
N ASP A 477 7.78 -35.61 -9.50
CA ASP A 477 6.48 -34.93 -9.52
C ASP A 477 5.39 -35.51 -8.60
N VAL A 478 5.46 -36.77 -8.16
CA VAL A 478 4.33 -37.42 -7.46
C VAL A 478 4.78 -38.20 -6.23
N CYS A 479 4.09 -38.00 -5.09
CA CYS A 479 4.22 -38.82 -3.88
C CYS A 479 3.20 -39.98 -3.88
N MET A 480 3.43 -41.02 -3.09
CA MET A 480 2.61 -42.25 -3.09
C MET A 480 1.14 -41.96 -2.82
N ARG A 481 0.87 -41.07 -1.85
CA ARG A 481 -0.50 -40.65 -1.48
C ARG A 481 -1.26 -40.05 -2.65
N CYS A 482 -0.59 -39.30 -3.53
CA CYS A 482 -1.19 -38.76 -4.75
C CYS A 482 -1.17 -39.78 -5.90
N ALA A 483 -0.12 -40.61 -6.03
CA ALA A 483 0.00 -41.62 -7.08
C ALA A 483 -1.14 -42.65 -7.04
N VAL A 484 -1.58 -43.05 -5.84
CA VAL A 484 -2.70 -43.98 -5.65
C VAL A 484 -4.04 -43.42 -6.18
N GLN A 485 -4.21 -42.09 -6.22
CA GLN A 485 -5.41 -41.44 -6.74
C GLN A 485 -5.45 -41.34 -8.28
N LEU A 486 -4.34 -41.65 -8.96
CA LEU A 486 -4.20 -41.52 -10.41
C LEU A 486 -4.40 -42.87 -11.10
N GLN A 487 -5.28 -42.92 -12.11
CA GLN A 487 -5.41 -44.07 -13.03
C GLN A 487 -4.46 -43.96 -14.24
N HIS A 488 -4.09 -42.73 -14.62
CA HIS A 488 -3.22 -42.44 -15.77
C HIS A 488 -2.08 -41.53 -15.32
N CYS A 489 -0.89 -41.74 -15.88
CA CYS A 489 0.29 -40.91 -15.61
C CYS A 489 0.02 -39.47 -16.08
N PRO A 490 0.22 -38.44 -15.25
CA PRO A 490 -0.11 -37.05 -15.62
C PRO A 490 0.80 -36.53 -16.74
N MET A 491 2.02 -37.08 -16.86
CA MET A 491 3.03 -36.65 -17.83
C MET A 491 2.77 -37.22 -19.23
N CYS A 492 2.57 -38.53 -19.35
CA CYS A 492 2.45 -39.23 -20.64
C CYS A 492 1.05 -39.81 -20.94
N ARG A 493 0.09 -39.66 -20.02
CA ARG A 493 -1.30 -40.17 -20.09
C ARG A 493 -1.45 -41.69 -20.22
N MET A 494 -0.35 -42.45 -20.11
CA MET A 494 -0.35 -43.91 -20.08
C MET A 494 -1.04 -44.43 -18.82
N HIS A 495 -1.82 -45.51 -18.93
CA HIS A 495 -2.48 -46.15 -17.79
C HIS A 495 -1.43 -46.68 -16.80
N ILE A 496 -1.59 -46.35 -15.51
CA ILE A 496 -0.66 -46.76 -14.45
C ILE A 496 -0.97 -48.21 -14.05
N GLN A 497 -0.04 -49.11 -14.30
CA GLN A 497 -0.15 -50.52 -13.90
C GLN A 497 0.33 -50.72 -12.47
N ASP A 498 1.47 -50.13 -12.08
CA ASP A 498 2.02 -50.25 -10.73
C ASP A 498 2.65 -48.93 -10.23
N ARG A 499 2.83 -48.81 -8.92
CA ARG A 499 3.31 -47.62 -8.19
C ARG A 499 4.40 -48.04 -7.22
N VAL A 500 5.66 -47.85 -7.62
CA VAL A 500 6.82 -48.29 -6.85
C VAL A 500 7.30 -47.15 -5.95
N LEU A 501 7.24 -47.35 -4.63
CA LEU A 501 7.94 -46.50 -3.67
C LEU A 501 9.46 -46.76 -3.82
N GLU A 502 10.28 -45.72 -3.90
CA GLU A 502 11.74 -45.88 -3.82
C GLU A 502 12.24 -45.16 -2.58
N ASP A 503 12.89 -45.91 -1.69
CA ASP A 503 13.60 -45.34 -0.55
C ASP A 503 14.87 -44.62 -1.03
N HIS A 504 15.13 -43.44 -0.48
CA HIS A 504 16.27 -42.59 -0.81
C HIS A 504 17.48 -42.83 0.11
N SER A 505 17.42 -43.85 0.97
CA SER A 505 18.53 -44.29 1.84
C SER A 505 19.63 -45.09 1.14
N MET A 506 19.36 -45.68 -0.04
CA MET A 506 20.27 -46.61 -0.74
C MET A 506 20.92 -46.00 -1.99
N PRO A 507 22.23 -46.22 -2.23
CA PRO A 507 22.87 -45.88 -3.50
C PRO A 507 22.42 -46.83 -4.63
N PRO A 508 22.47 -46.40 -5.91
CA PRO A 508 22.09 -47.24 -7.05
C PRO A 508 22.98 -48.48 -7.16
N SER A 509 22.39 -49.60 -7.59
CA SER A 509 23.11 -50.86 -7.73
C SER A 509 24.01 -50.89 -8.99
N PRO A 510 25.08 -51.70 -9.04
CA PRO A 510 26.07 -51.64 -10.13
C PRO A 510 25.62 -52.22 -11.49
N GLN A 511 24.32 -52.37 -11.75
CA GLN A 511 23.82 -53.03 -12.97
C GLN A 511 23.35 -52.06 -14.07
N ASP A 512 23.12 -50.78 -13.77
CA ASP A 512 22.71 -49.76 -14.75
C ASP A 512 23.89 -49.06 -15.46
N THR A 513 25.00 -49.78 -15.69
CA THR A 513 26.15 -49.28 -16.46
C THR A 513 26.62 -50.29 -17.52
N SER A 514 25.77 -50.52 -18.53
CA SER A 514 26.12 -51.13 -19.83
C SER A 514 25.34 -50.46 -20.96
#